data_AF-A0A419E733-F1
#
_entry.id   AF-A0A419E733-F1
#
_cell.length_a   1.000
_cell.length_b   1.000
_cell.length_c   1.000
_cell.angle_alpha   90.00
_cell.angle_beta   90.00
_cell.angle_gamma   90.00
#
_symmetry.space_group_name_H-M   'P 1'
#
loop_
_entity.id
_entity.type
_entity.pdbx_description
1 polymer ?
#
loop_
_entity_poly.entity_id
_entity_poly.type
_entity_poly.pdbx_seq_one_letter_code
_entity_poly.pdbx_strand_id
1 'polypeptide(L)'
;MELQRTQILLEKSQHQTLTMIAGEENRSISEIVREMIDRELRYRQRRQMLLAARELQADYRTDPTLTEFTVLDGDDFLFADDEE
;
A
#
# COMPACT_ATOMS: atom_id res chain seq x y z
N MET A 1 -5.16 2.89 -17.89
CA MET A 1 -5.61 3.58 -16.66
C MET A 1 -6.66 4.58 -17.04
N GLU A 2 -7.81 4.55 -16.39
CA GLU A 2 -8.91 5.50 -16.64
C GLU A 2 -8.69 6.74 -15.75
N LEU A 3 -8.72 7.93 -16.35
CA LEU A 3 -8.53 9.19 -15.63
C LEU A 3 -9.89 9.84 -15.38
N GLN A 4 -10.19 10.11 -14.12
CA GLN A 4 -11.39 10.84 -13.73
C GLN A 4 -11.06 12.31 -13.45
N ARG A 5 -11.86 13.23 -14.02
CA ARG A 5 -11.75 14.66 -13.71
C ARG A 5 -12.38 14.92 -12.34
N THR A 6 -11.60 15.52 -11.46
CA THR A 6 -12.03 15.89 -10.09
C THR A 6 -11.76 17.36 -9.86
N GLN A 7 -12.65 18.04 -9.13
CA GLN A 7 -12.42 19.38 -8.63
C GLN A 7 -11.93 19.29 -7.19
N ILE A 8 -10.79 19.90 -6.90
CA ILE A 8 -10.20 19.96 -5.57
C ILE A 8 -10.01 21.42 -5.18
N LEU A 9 -10.33 21.73 -3.92
CA LEU A 9 -10.06 23.04 -3.33
C LEU A 9 -8.64 23.00 -2.76
N LEU A 10 -7.81 23.93 -3.22
CA LEU A 10 -6.44 24.10 -2.75
C LEU A 10 -6.31 25.48 -2.13
N GLU A 11 -5.38 25.61 -1.20
CA GLU A 11 -4.94 26.93 -0.77
C GLU A 11 -4.30 27.67 -1.94
N LYS A 12 -4.42 29.01 -1.93
CA LYS A 12 -3.84 29.84 -2.99
C LYS A 12 -2.32 29.63 -3.13
N SER A 13 -1.63 29.49 -1.99
CA SER A 13 -0.20 29.18 -1.90
C SER A 13 0.12 27.86 -2.60
N GLN A 14 -0.63 26.80 -2.31
CA GLN A 14 -0.44 25.48 -2.91
C GLN A 14 -0.62 25.52 -4.43
N HIS A 15 -1.68 26.18 -4.92
CA HIS A 15 -1.90 26.33 -6.36
C HIS A 15 -0.75 27.08 -7.05
N GLN A 16 -0.26 28.15 -6.44
CA GLN A 16 0.87 28.92 -6.97
C GLN A 16 2.14 28.08 -7.05
N THR A 17 2.47 27.36 -5.98
CA THR A 17 3.63 26.46 -5.95
C THR A 17 3.52 25.35 -7.01
N LEU A 18 2.35 24.70 -7.13
CA LEU A 18 2.13 23.66 -8.14
C LEU A 18 2.25 24.20 -9.57
N THR A 19 1.80 25.44 -9.80
CA THR A 19 1.93 26.11 -11.11
C THR A 19 3.40 26.40 -11.44
N MET A 20 4.18 26.83 -10.44
CA MET A 20 5.61 27.07 -10.59
C MET A 20 6.35 25.78 -10.95
N ILE A 21 6.13 24.70 -10.18
CA ILE A 21 6.74 23.38 -10.44
C ILE A 21 6.34 22.86 -11.83
N ALA A 22 5.07 23.00 -12.21
CA ALA A 22 4.59 22.63 -13.54
C ALA A 22 5.33 23.36 -14.67
N GLY A 23 5.59 24.66 -14.48
CA GLY A 23 6.36 25.47 -15.42
C GLY A 23 7.83 25.05 -15.49
N GLU A 24 8.47 24.82 -14.35
CA GLU A 24 9.89 24.41 -14.27
C GLU A 24 10.13 23.03 -14.88
N GLU A 25 9.21 22.09 -14.63
CA GLU A 25 9.33 20.70 -15.13
C GLU A 25 8.73 20.51 -16.53
N ASN A 26 8.09 21.53 -17.10
CA ASN A 26 7.35 21.47 -18.36
C ASN A 26 6.28 20.34 -18.37
N ARG A 27 5.59 20.20 -17.24
CA ARG A 27 4.58 19.16 -16.98
C ARG A 27 3.23 19.78 -16.66
N SER A 28 2.17 19.00 -16.75
CA SER A 28 0.85 19.48 -16.34
C SER A 28 0.69 19.46 -14.82
N ILE A 29 -0.06 20.41 -14.25
CA ILE A 29 -0.43 20.41 -12.83
C ILE A 29 -1.09 19.09 -12.44
N SER A 30 -1.98 18.55 -13.29
CA SER A 30 -2.64 17.27 -13.03
C SER A 30 -1.66 16.10 -12.94
N GLU A 31 -0.55 16.13 -13.66
CA GLU A 31 0.47 15.10 -13.59
C GLU A 31 1.27 15.17 -12.29
N ILE A 32 1.68 16.37 -11.89
CA ILE A 32 2.36 16.60 -10.61
C ILE A 32 1.46 16.19 -9.45
N VAL A 33 0.20 16.61 -9.47
CA VAL A 33 -0.78 16.25 -8.43
C VAL A 33 -0.97 14.74 -8.35
N ARG A 34 -1.11 14.04 -9.49
CA ARG A 34 -1.20 12.56 -9.50
C ARG A 34 0.03 11.92 -8.88
N GLU A 35 1.23 12.37 -9.25
CA GLU A 35 2.47 11.84 -8.70
C GLU A 35 2.56 12.04 -7.18
N MET A 36 2.20 13.22 -6.68
CA MET A 36 2.17 13.50 -5.24
C MET A 36 1.14 12.63 -4.51
N ILE A 37 -0.05 12.45 -5.09
CA ILE A 37 -1.10 11.59 -4.54
C ILE A 37 -0.61 10.13 -4.49
N ASP A 38 -0.02 9.62 -5.56
CA ASP A 38 0.49 8.24 -5.61
C ASP A 38 1.57 7.99 -4.55
N ARG A 39 2.47 8.95 -4.35
CA ARG A 39 3.50 8.88 -3.30
C ARG A 39 2.88 8.81 -1.91
N GLU A 40 1.90 9.67 -1.63
CA GLU A 40 1.20 9.69 -0.33
C GLU A 40 0.39 8.41 -0.08
N LEU A 41 -0.31 7.89 -1.10
CA LEU A 41 -1.06 6.64 -0.98
C LEU A 41 -0.15 5.45 -0.66
N ARG A 42 0.99 5.33 -1.35
CA ARG A 42 2.00 4.29 -1.06
C ARG A 42 2.55 4.44 0.36
N TYR A 43 2.78 5.66 0.80
CA TYR A 43 3.27 5.93 2.16
C TYR A 43 2.26 5.50 3.23
N ARG A 44 0.97 5.84 3.05
CA ARG A 44 -0.12 5.42 3.94
C ARG A 44 -0.29 3.90 3.98
N GLN A 45 -0.25 3.25 2.82
CA GLN A 45 -0.33 1.79 2.73
C GLN A 45 0.80 1.12 3.52
N ARG A 46 2.05 1.57 3.35
CA ARG A 46 3.20 1.07 4.12
C ARG A 46 3.04 1.33 5.61
N ARG A 47 2.54 2.50 6.00
CA ARG A 47 2.29 2.82 7.41
C ARG A 47 1.25 1.89 8.02
N GLN A 48 0.17 1.58 7.31
CA GLN A 48 -0.85 0.63 7.76
C GLN A 48 -0.28 -0.78 7.90
N MET A 49 0.51 -1.25 6.92
CA MET A 49 1.19 -2.54 7.00
C MET A 49 2.13 -2.64 8.20
N LEU A 50 2.88 -1.56 8.48
CA LEU A 50 3.77 -1.51 9.65
C LEU A 50 3.01 -1.56 10.97
N LEU A 51 1.83 -0.92 11.05
CA LEU A 51 0.99 -0.99 12.23
C LEU A 51 0.42 -2.40 12.42
N ALA A 52 -0.13 -2.99 11.37
CA ALA A 52 -0.64 -4.37 11.39
C ALA A 52 0.47 -5.37 11.78
N ALA A 53 1.67 -5.22 11.22
CA ALA A 53 2.81 -6.06 11.57
C ALA A 53 3.24 -5.90 13.04
N ARG A 54 3.13 -4.69 13.62
CA ARG A 54 3.41 -4.47 15.05
C ARG A 54 2.36 -5.10 15.95
N GLU A 55 1.09 -5.02 15.58
CA GLU A 55 0.00 -5.67 16.31
C GLU A 55 0.20 -7.19 16.29
N LEU A 56 0.41 -7.77 15.10
CA LEU A 56 0.68 -9.20 14.95
C LEU A 56 1.97 -9.64 15.65
N GLN A 57 3.00 -8.81 15.71
CA GLN A 57 4.25 -9.15 16.42
C GLN A 57 4.01 -9.43 17.91
N ALA A 58 3.05 -8.77 18.55
CA ALA A 58 2.68 -9.08 19.92
C ALA A 58 2.13 -10.50 20.01
N ASP A 59 1.20 -10.84 19.12
CA ASP A 59 0.54 -12.14 19.05
C ASP A 59 1.54 -13.27 18.78
N TYR A 60 2.45 -13.11 17.80
CA TYR A 60 3.52 -14.07 17.50
C TYR A 60 4.52 -14.29 18.64
N ARG A 61 4.67 -13.33 19.56
CA ARG A 61 5.53 -13.48 20.74
C ARG A 61 4.83 -14.19 21.89
N THR A 62 3.52 -14.05 21.98
CA THR A 62 2.71 -14.60 23.07
C THR A 62 2.13 -15.97 22.74
N ASP A 63 1.99 -16.30 21.46
CA ASP A 63 1.45 -17.58 20.99
C ASP A 63 2.49 -18.36 20.16
N PRO A 64 3.16 -19.35 20.77
CA PRO A 64 4.14 -20.20 20.09
C PRO A 64 3.55 -20.98 18.92
N THR A 65 2.24 -21.29 18.95
CA THR A 65 1.57 -22.09 17.92
C THR A 65 1.51 -21.39 16.57
N LEU A 66 1.53 -20.06 16.56
CA LEU A 66 1.60 -19.25 15.33
C LEU A 66 2.96 -19.35 14.61
N THR A 67 4.00 -19.79 15.32
CA THR A 67 5.35 -20.00 14.78
C THR A 67 5.73 -21.46 14.61
N GLU A 68 4.88 -22.37 15.07
CA GLU A 68 5.10 -23.81 14.96
C GLU A 68 4.83 -24.26 13.52
N PHE A 69 5.93 -24.48 12.78
CA PHE A 69 5.92 -25.13 11.46
C PHE A 69 5.56 -26.64 11.51
N THR A 70 5.15 -27.16 12.67
CA THR A 70 5.05 -28.60 12.97
C THR A 70 3.72 -29.25 12.57
N VAL A 71 2.80 -28.53 11.92
CA VAL A 71 1.48 -29.08 11.50
C VAL A 71 1.33 -29.21 9.99
N LEU A 72 2.30 -28.75 9.20
CA LEU A 72 2.33 -29.07 7.77
C LEU A 72 3.04 -30.41 7.60
N ASP A 73 2.38 -31.49 8.02
CA ASP A 73 2.77 -32.82 7.57
C ASP A 73 2.51 -32.85 6.07
N GLY A 74 3.59 -32.73 5.29
CA GLY A 74 3.53 -32.55 3.83
C GLY A 74 2.92 -33.73 3.09
N ASP A 75 2.71 -34.84 3.79
CA ASP A 75 2.12 -36.05 3.26
C ASP A 75 0.60 -35.91 3.08
N ASP A 76 -0.12 -35.18 3.94
CA ASP A 76 -1.59 -35.03 3.82
C ASP A 76 -2.03 -34.17 2.61
N PHE A 77 -1.12 -33.34 2.07
CA PHE A 77 -1.38 -32.51 0.88
C PHE A 77 -1.15 -33.23 -0.45
N LEU A 78 -0.39 -34.33 -0.47
CA LEU A 78 0.00 -35.03 -1.70
C LEU A 78 -0.93 -36.20 -2.05
N PHE A 79 -1.69 -36.73 -1.10
CA PHE A 79 -2.50 -37.94 -1.30
C PHE A 79 -4.02 -37.71 -1.40
N ALA A 80 -4.48 -36.45 -1.45
CA ALA A 80 -5.91 -36.13 -1.44
C ALA A 80 -6.64 -36.32 -2.79
N ASP A 81 -5.93 -36.71 -3.87
CA ASP A 81 -6.50 -36.86 -5.22
C ASP A 81 -6.41 -38.30 -5.81
N ASP A 82 -6.00 -39.30 -5.02
CA ASP A 82 -5.84 -40.70 -5.48
C ASP A 82 -6.86 -41.68 -4.86
N GLU A 83 -8.14 -41.29 -4.74
CA GLU A 83 -9.25 -42.25 -4.54
C GLU A 83 -10.25 -42.15 -5.71
N GLU A 84 -10.04 -42.99 -6.73
CA GLU A 84 -11.00 -43.33 -7.80
C GLU A 84 -11.73 -44.64 -7.47
#